data_AF-A3UJP7-F1
#
_entry.id   AF-A3UJP7-F1
#
_cell.length_a   1.000
_cell.length_b   1.000
_cell.length_c   1.000
_cell.angle_alpha   90.00
_cell.angle_beta   90.00
_cell.angle_gamma   90.00
#
_symmetry.space_group_name_H-M   'P 1'
#
loop_
_entity.id
_entity.type
_entity.pdbx_description
1 polymer ?
#
loop_
_entity_poly.entity_id
_entity_poly.type
_entity_poly.pdbx_seq_one_letter_code
_entity_poly.pdbx_strand_id
1 'polypeptide(L)'
;MRPAFAHLERFMDQQAARLIHGGWLALVVLVGVKAQTPLSQGDLGVLGLAAAPGLLGLLLGGHRTSHRDSVRFVLALAWTLPGFAAALALGSALSPAALAFLTGPAALSAAGLRKDVRLSATMNTLAFLMIAIASAWAPLSAGSASLVASPVTGLALAIFFAVSGFCARVQLLGALDRARAEIRALAPAAHGFEHAPTALMTLDRKGRIAAVSHRMRGFAPGAPRDMNGLDVTGLAFDDAGRVEIEAGLRSALSDGALADSAFSFPLRSRRGARQALDAHAQATETGFVLSLEEPRRAESLAGAATPEAIAHLEAERDAALAASQSKSEFLAAVSHELRTPLNAIIGFSDIIKQRLFGPLPARYAEYGDLIHESGEHLLELIGDVLDMSKIEADKYELTPEEFDARDVVSICAKMISPRAKDRGIALYCEPGDADLPVKADRKA
;
A
#
# COMPACT_ATOMS: atom_id res chain seq x y z
N MET A 1 -0.42 21.85 -16.78
CA MET A 1 0.80 21.96 -15.95
C MET A 1 1.17 20.69 -15.16
N ARG A 2 0.22 19.84 -14.72
CA ARG A 2 0.51 18.57 -14.00
C ARG A 2 1.36 17.49 -14.76
N PRO A 3 1.24 17.27 -16.09
CA PRO A 3 1.97 16.17 -16.73
C PRO A 3 3.48 16.43 -16.87
N ALA A 4 3.89 17.69 -17.04
CA ALA A 4 5.30 18.07 -17.09
C ALA A 4 6.00 17.85 -15.74
N PHE A 5 5.30 18.13 -14.63
CA PHE A 5 5.79 17.86 -13.28
C PHE A 5 5.96 16.36 -13.01
N ALA A 6 5.01 15.52 -13.45
CA ALA A 6 5.09 14.07 -13.27
C ALA A 6 6.19 13.41 -14.12
N HIS A 7 6.53 13.98 -15.28
CA HIS A 7 7.67 13.52 -16.09
C HIS A 7 8.99 13.94 -15.43
N LEU A 8 9.08 15.19 -14.96
CA LEU A 8 10.24 15.69 -14.23
C LEU A 8 10.48 14.87 -12.95
N GLU A 9 9.44 14.59 -12.17
CA GLU A 9 9.53 13.79 -10.94
C GLU A 9 10.04 12.37 -11.20
N ARG A 10 9.51 11.67 -12.21
CA ARG A 10 10.00 10.34 -12.60
C ARG A 10 11.44 10.36 -13.10
N PHE A 11 11.80 11.37 -13.88
CA PHE A 11 13.17 11.55 -14.35
C PHE A 11 14.13 11.81 -13.17
N MET A 12 13.73 12.67 -12.23
CA MET A 12 14.50 12.96 -11.03
C MET A 12 14.62 11.74 -10.11
N ASP A 13 13.56 10.96 -9.92
CA ASP A 13 13.62 9.71 -9.14
C ASP A 13 14.61 8.70 -9.74
N GLN A 14 14.75 8.64 -11.07
CA GLN A 14 15.66 7.71 -11.74
C GLN A 14 17.10 8.21 -11.88
N GLN A 15 17.29 9.53 -12.06
CA GLN A 15 18.59 10.09 -12.44
C GLN A 15 19.23 10.95 -11.34
N ALA A 16 18.52 11.35 -10.29
CA ALA A 16 19.05 12.27 -9.27
C ALA A 16 20.36 11.77 -8.66
N ALA A 17 20.42 10.49 -8.25
CA ALA A 17 21.64 9.92 -7.68
C ALA A 17 22.84 10.05 -8.64
N ARG A 18 22.66 9.69 -9.92
CA ARG A 18 23.71 9.80 -10.95
C ARG A 18 24.11 11.24 -11.22
N LEU A 19 23.13 12.15 -11.28
CA LEU A 19 23.37 13.57 -11.50
C LEU A 19 24.15 14.20 -10.34
N ILE A 20 23.86 13.81 -9.10
CA ILE A 20 24.55 14.30 -7.90
C ILE A 20 25.98 13.79 -7.84
N HIS A 21 26.19 12.48 -8.04
CA HIS A 21 27.53 11.89 -8.02
C HIS A 21 28.39 12.37 -9.21
N GLY A 22 27.79 12.49 -10.40
CA GLY A 22 28.44 13.07 -11.58
C GLY A 22 28.74 14.56 -11.42
N GLY A 23 27.81 15.33 -10.84
CA GLY A 23 28.00 16.74 -10.55
C GLY A 23 29.12 16.99 -9.54
N TRP A 24 29.22 16.15 -8.50
CA TRP A 24 30.34 16.19 -7.55
C TRP A 24 31.67 15.86 -8.21
N LEU A 25 31.72 14.83 -9.05
CA LEU A 25 32.94 14.49 -9.78
C LEU A 25 33.38 15.64 -10.71
N ALA A 26 32.44 16.24 -11.43
CA ALA A 26 32.70 17.40 -12.27
C ALA A 26 33.22 18.60 -11.47
N LEU A 27 32.67 18.83 -10.27
CA LEU A 27 33.15 19.84 -9.34
C LEU A 27 34.61 19.60 -8.93
N VAL A 28 34.96 18.38 -8.53
CA VAL A 28 36.33 18.02 -8.13
C VAL A 28 37.31 18.22 -9.28
N VAL A 29 36.94 17.82 -10.50
CA VAL A 29 37.76 18.04 -11.71
C VAL A 29 37.93 19.54 -11.99
N LEU A 30 36.86 20.33 -11.90
CA LEU A 30 36.90 21.77 -12.12
C LEU A 30 37.84 22.47 -11.13
N VAL A 31 37.79 22.08 -9.86
CA VAL A 31 38.68 22.59 -8.81
C VAL A 31 40.13 22.26 -9.10
N GLY A 32 40.42 21.02 -9.54
CA GLY A 32 41.77 20.61 -9.93
C GLY A 32 42.32 21.40 -11.13
N VAL A 33 41.50 21.61 -12.17
CA VAL A 33 41.88 22.38 -13.37
C VAL A 33 42.13 23.86 -13.06
N LYS A 34 41.40 24.43 -12.09
CA LYS A 34 41.50 25.85 -11.75
C LYS A 34 42.57 26.17 -10.70
N ALA A 35 43.23 25.17 -10.12
CA ALA A 35 44.40 25.39 -9.28
C ALA A 35 45.52 25.97 -10.15
N GLN A 36 45.71 27.29 -10.13
CA GLN A 36 46.62 28.04 -11.01
C GLN A 36 48.13 27.81 -10.71
N THR A 37 48.48 26.72 -10.02
CA THR A 37 49.85 26.36 -9.60
C THR A 37 50.09 24.87 -9.88
N PRO A 38 51.33 24.42 -10.16
CA PRO A 38 51.63 23.00 -10.24
C PRO A 38 51.20 22.31 -8.95
N LEU A 39 50.27 21.36 -9.06
CA LEU A 39 49.71 20.63 -7.93
C LEU A 39 50.83 19.80 -7.27
N SER A 40 50.94 19.89 -5.94
CA SER A 40 51.84 19.01 -5.21
C SER A 40 51.33 17.56 -5.24
N GLN A 41 52.18 16.58 -4.93
CA GLN A 41 51.75 15.18 -4.76
C GLN A 41 50.63 15.05 -3.69
N GLY A 42 50.65 15.91 -2.67
CA GLY A 42 49.60 15.98 -1.65
C GLY A 42 48.26 16.46 -2.23
N ASP A 43 48.27 17.50 -3.06
CA ASP A 43 47.05 18.05 -3.68
C ASP A 43 46.39 17.05 -4.64
N LEU A 44 47.21 16.32 -5.41
CA LEU A 44 46.73 15.23 -6.27
C LEU A 44 46.09 14.10 -5.45
N GLY A 45 46.67 13.75 -4.30
CA GLY A 45 46.10 12.77 -3.37
C GLY A 45 44.75 13.22 -2.80
N VAL A 46 44.63 14.49 -2.41
CA VAL A 46 43.38 15.07 -1.89
C VAL A 46 42.29 15.11 -2.96
N LEU A 47 42.62 15.50 -4.21
CA LEU A 47 41.67 15.48 -5.32
C LEU A 47 41.20 14.06 -5.65
N GLY A 48 42.10 13.07 -5.60
CA GLY A 48 41.76 11.65 -5.79
C GLY A 48 40.79 11.13 -4.72
N LEU A 49 41.05 11.45 -3.44
CA LEU A 49 40.15 11.11 -2.34
C LEU A 49 38.80 11.82 -2.47
N ALA A 50 38.78 13.11 -2.85
CA ALA A 50 37.55 13.87 -3.05
C ALA A 50 36.71 13.34 -4.23
N ALA A 51 37.33 12.75 -5.26
CA ALA A 51 36.64 12.14 -6.39
C ALA A 51 35.95 10.80 -6.04
N ALA A 52 36.42 10.10 -5.00
CA ALA A 52 35.94 8.77 -4.61
C ALA A 52 34.41 8.67 -4.42
N PRO A 53 33.72 9.57 -3.69
CA PRO A 53 32.26 9.52 -3.55
C PRO A 53 31.50 9.73 -4.87
N GLY A 54 32.04 10.51 -5.81
CA GLY A 54 31.46 10.68 -7.14
C GLY A 54 31.60 9.41 -7.98
N LEU A 55 32.81 8.82 -8.01
CA LEU A 55 33.10 7.59 -8.74
C LEU A 55 32.33 6.38 -8.19
N LEU A 56 32.37 6.16 -6.88
CA LEU A 56 31.67 5.05 -6.23
C LEU A 56 30.15 5.17 -6.38
N GLY A 57 29.62 6.39 -6.33
CA GLY A 57 28.21 6.64 -6.56
C GLY A 57 27.74 6.36 -7.98
N LEU A 58 28.55 6.68 -8.99
CA LEU A 58 28.25 6.34 -10.39
C LEU A 58 28.35 4.83 -10.64
N LEU A 59 29.31 4.15 -10.02
CA LEU A 59 29.54 2.70 -10.16
C LEU A 59 28.48 1.86 -9.41
N LEU A 60 28.16 2.23 -8.17
CA LEU A 60 27.33 1.43 -7.27
C LEU A 60 25.87 1.88 -7.22
N GLY A 61 25.57 3.11 -7.65
CA GLY A 61 24.23 3.72 -7.65
C GLY A 61 23.27 3.20 -8.74
N GLY A 62 23.63 2.11 -9.44
CA GLY A 62 22.72 1.43 -10.36
C GLY A 62 21.53 0.80 -9.63
N HIS A 63 20.34 0.93 -10.23
CA HIS A 63 19.00 0.61 -9.67
C HIS A 63 18.83 -0.78 -9.01
N ARG A 64 19.74 -1.75 -9.23
CA ARG A 64 19.65 -3.10 -8.65
C ARG A 64 20.62 -3.36 -7.49
N THR A 65 21.74 -2.64 -7.40
CA THR A 65 22.79 -2.87 -6.39
C THR A 65 22.69 -1.93 -5.19
N SER A 66 22.11 -0.74 -5.39
CA SER A 66 21.95 0.30 -4.35
C SER A 66 21.02 -0.09 -3.18
N HIS A 67 20.20 -1.14 -3.34
CA HIS A 67 19.29 -1.60 -2.29
C HIS A 67 19.95 -2.48 -1.22
N ARG A 68 21.20 -2.95 -1.42
CA ARG A 68 21.92 -3.74 -0.40
C ARG A 68 22.51 -2.82 0.68
N ASP A 69 22.30 -3.16 1.94
CA ASP A 69 22.77 -2.37 3.09
C ASP A 69 24.29 -2.18 3.12
N SER A 70 25.06 -3.17 2.63
CA SER A 70 26.52 -3.05 2.49
C SER A 70 26.95 -1.99 1.48
N VAL A 71 26.24 -1.88 0.34
CA VAL A 71 26.53 -0.86 -0.68
C VAL A 71 26.24 0.53 -0.15
N ARG A 72 25.16 0.68 0.63
CA ARG A 72 24.78 1.95 1.27
C ARG A 72 25.78 2.39 2.31
N PHE A 73 26.27 1.46 3.13
CA PHE A 73 27.33 1.73 4.09
C PHE A 73 28.63 2.20 3.41
N VAL A 74 29.03 1.53 2.32
CA VAL A 74 30.20 1.93 1.52
C VAL A 74 30.02 3.32 0.91
N LEU A 75 28.84 3.64 0.38
CA LEU A 75 28.54 4.97 -0.16
C LEU A 75 28.56 6.06 0.93
N ALA A 76 27.99 5.78 2.10
CA ALA A 76 28.06 6.70 3.23
C ALA A 76 29.53 6.95 3.64
N LEU A 77 30.32 5.89 3.77
CA LEU A 77 31.74 5.96 4.10
C LEU A 77 32.57 6.73 3.05
N ALA A 78 32.23 6.57 1.76
CA ALA A 78 32.86 7.30 0.67
C ALA A 78 32.62 8.80 0.74
N TRP A 79 31.49 9.26 1.31
CA TRP A 79 31.23 10.67 1.55
C TRP A 79 31.83 11.18 2.87
N THR A 80 32.02 10.31 3.86
CA THR A 80 32.51 10.70 5.19
C THR A 80 34.05 10.77 5.27
N LEU A 81 34.76 9.76 4.74
CA LEU A 81 36.20 9.61 4.88
C LEU A 81 37.02 10.71 4.17
N PRO A 82 36.69 11.15 2.95
CA PRO A 82 37.44 12.21 2.28
C PRO A 82 37.27 13.56 2.96
N GLY A 83 36.06 13.87 3.47
CA GLY A 83 35.84 15.05 4.29
C GLY A 83 36.68 15.00 5.57
N PHE A 84 36.75 13.83 6.21
CA PHE A 84 37.57 13.58 7.40
C PHE A 84 39.06 13.79 7.15
N ALA A 85 39.59 13.20 6.08
CA ALA A 85 40.99 13.35 5.67
C ALA A 85 41.33 14.80 5.31
N ALA A 86 40.45 15.50 4.57
CA ALA A 86 40.66 16.90 4.20
C ALA A 86 40.67 17.82 5.41
N ALA A 87 39.75 17.62 6.36
CA ALA A 87 39.68 18.44 7.57
C ALA A 87 40.86 18.18 8.53
N LEU A 88 41.35 16.94 8.63
CA LEU A 88 42.59 16.62 9.34
C LEU A 88 43.81 17.31 8.71
N ALA A 89 43.91 17.30 7.38
CA ALA A 89 45.00 17.95 6.66
C ALA A 89 45.00 19.48 6.82
N LEU A 90 43.83 20.09 7.02
CA LEU A 90 43.64 21.54 7.16
C LEU A 90 43.58 22.01 8.62
N GLY A 91 43.59 21.09 9.59
CA GLY A 91 43.71 21.36 11.02
C GLY A 91 42.52 22.06 11.69
N SER A 92 41.40 22.31 10.98
CA SER A 92 40.27 23.08 11.52
C SER A 92 38.90 22.55 11.10
N ALA A 93 38.03 22.36 12.11
CA ALA A 93 36.60 22.10 11.95
C ALA A 93 35.81 23.27 11.32
N LEU A 94 36.37 24.49 11.32
CA LEU A 94 35.76 25.69 10.74
C LEU A 94 36.22 25.95 9.29
N SER A 95 37.05 25.07 8.73
CA SER A 95 37.51 25.21 7.36
C SER A 95 36.36 25.04 6.35
N PRO A 96 36.41 25.67 5.16
CA PRO A 96 35.44 25.41 4.09
C PRO A 96 35.39 23.93 3.67
N ALA A 97 36.46 23.16 3.90
CA ALA A 97 36.47 21.71 3.71
C ALA A 97 35.54 20.97 4.69
N ALA A 98 35.26 21.52 5.86
CA ALA A 98 34.29 20.96 6.79
C ALA A 98 32.85 21.00 6.25
N LEU A 99 32.55 21.89 5.29
CA LEU A 99 31.27 21.85 4.58
C LEU A 99 31.12 20.58 3.71
N ALA A 100 32.22 19.89 3.35
CA ALA A 100 32.14 18.58 2.68
C ALA A 100 31.45 17.52 3.57
N PHE A 101 31.32 17.71 4.88
CA PHE A 101 30.49 16.83 5.72
C PHE A 101 29.00 17.03 5.54
N LEU A 102 28.55 18.12 4.92
CA LEU A 102 27.13 18.29 4.62
C LEU A 102 26.75 17.63 3.28
N THR A 103 27.72 17.28 2.43
CA THR A 103 27.46 16.78 1.07
C THR A 103 26.95 15.34 1.05
N GLY A 104 27.41 14.49 1.96
CA GLY A 104 26.93 13.10 2.08
C GLY A 104 25.42 13.00 2.41
N PRO A 105 24.95 13.59 3.52
CA PRO A 105 23.54 13.59 3.90
C PRO A 105 22.68 14.32 2.86
N ALA A 106 23.18 15.41 2.28
CA ALA A 106 22.49 16.13 1.21
C ALA A 106 22.33 15.27 -0.06
N ALA A 107 23.39 14.58 -0.48
CA ALA A 107 23.36 13.69 -1.63
C ALA A 107 22.43 12.48 -1.42
N LEU A 108 22.46 11.87 -0.23
CA LEU A 108 21.60 10.72 0.08
C LEU A 108 20.14 11.11 0.29
N SER A 109 19.88 12.31 0.83
CA SER A 109 18.53 12.88 0.94
C SER A 109 17.91 13.14 -0.43
N ALA A 110 18.73 13.64 -1.35
CA ALA A 110 18.37 13.87 -2.73
C ALA A 110 18.32 12.60 -3.60
N ALA A 111 18.71 11.44 -3.06
CA ALA A 111 18.58 10.13 -3.72
C ALA A 111 17.37 9.32 -3.21
N GLY A 112 16.55 9.86 -2.31
CA GLY A 112 15.28 9.25 -1.87
C GLY A 112 15.44 8.14 -0.84
N LEU A 113 16.66 7.89 -0.37
CA LEU A 113 17.01 6.80 0.53
C LEU A 113 16.78 7.18 2.00
N ARG A 114 15.51 7.27 2.43
CA ARG A 114 15.09 7.82 3.74
C ARG A 114 15.81 7.25 4.98
N LYS A 115 16.12 5.95 4.99
CA LYS A 115 16.87 5.31 6.09
C LYS A 115 18.36 5.70 6.06
N ASP A 116 18.88 5.98 4.87
CA ASP A 116 20.31 6.19 4.61
C ASP A 116 20.73 7.65 4.87
N VAL A 117 19.78 8.61 4.78
CA VAL A 117 19.99 10.00 5.23
C VAL A 117 20.34 10.06 6.71
N ARG A 118 19.63 9.29 7.55
CA ARG A 118 19.86 9.27 9.00
C ARG A 118 21.24 8.69 9.32
N LEU A 119 21.60 7.58 8.68
CA LEU A 119 22.92 6.94 8.85
C LEU A 119 24.07 7.86 8.40
N SER A 120 23.93 8.51 7.24
CA SER A 120 24.98 9.43 6.78
C SER A 120 25.06 10.68 7.65
N ALA A 121 23.93 11.22 8.10
CA ALA A 121 23.92 12.35 9.03
C ALA A 121 24.64 11.99 10.34
N THR A 122 24.35 10.84 10.95
CA THR A 122 25.03 10.42 12.18
C THR A 122 26.53 10.18 11.97
N MET A 123 26.94 9.52 10.89
CA MET A 123 28.36 9.33 10.57
C MET A 123 29.09 10.66 10.35
N ASN A 124 28.48 11.61 9.65
CA ASN A 124 29.09 12.92 9.41
C ASN A 124 29.11 13.81 10.66
N THR A 125 28.08 13.75 11.52
CA THR A 125 28.11 14.42 12.82
C THR A 125 29.21 13.86 13.72
N LEU A 126 29.38 12.53 13.76
CA LEU A 126 30.45 11.90 14.54
C LEU A 126 31.84 12.28 14.01
N ALA A 127 32.03 12.27 12.69
CA ALA A 127 33.28 12.69 12.05
C ALA A 127 33.60 14.16 12.34
N PHE A 128 32.60 15.06 12.24
CA PHE A 128 32.77 16.47 12.56
C PHE A 128 33.13 16.70 14.04
N LEU A 129 32.48 15.99 14.96
CA LEU A 129 32.78 16.07 16.39
C LEU A 129 34.20 15.60 16.69
N MET A 130 34.65 14.50 16.08
CA MET A 130 36.02 14.00 16.21
C MET A 130 37.05 15.03 15.74
N ILE A 131 36.78 15.75 14.64
CA ILE A 131 37.65 16.82 14.15
C ILE A 131 37.60 18.03 15.06
N ALA A 132 36.44 18.45 15.54
CA ALA A 132 36.31 19.57 16.47
C ALA A 132 37.11 19.31 17.76
N ILE A 133 37.08 18.07 18.27
CA ILE A 133 37.89 17.63 19.40
C ILE A 133 39.37 17.64 19.03
N ALA A 134 39.77 17.07 17.89
CA ALA A 134 41.17 17.05 17.46
C ALA A 134 41.75 18.47 17.26
N SER A 135 40.96 19.39 16.69
CA SER A 135 41.31 20.79 16.49
C SER A 135 41.42 21.59 17.80
N ALA A 136 40.83 21.13 18.91
CA ALA A 136 40.97 21.80 20.20
C ALA A 136 42.37 21.60 20.84
N TRP A 137 43.09 20.56 20.42
CA TRP A 137 44.40 20.18 20.97
C TRP A 137 45.55 20.26 19.95
N ALA A 138 45.23 20.42 18.67
CA ALA A 138 46.22 20.58 17.61
C ALA A 138 46.63 22.07 17.46
N PRO A 139 47.92 22.39 17.27
CA PRO A 139 48.31 23.75 16.91
C PRO A 139 47.63 24.13 15.58
N LEU A 140 47.08 25.34 15.50
CA LEU A 140 46.58 25.95 14.26
C LEU A 140 47.75 26.10 13.28
N SER A 141 48.14 25.01 12.62
CA SER A 141 49.13 25.08 11.55
C SER A 141 48.49 25.80 10.38
N ALA A 142 48.99 27.00 10.10
CA ALA A 142 48.70 27.78 8.89
C ALA A 142 49.29 27.09 7.63
N GLY A 143 48.95 25.83 7.40
CA GLY A 143 49.24 25.13 6.17
C GLY A 143 48.39 25.73 5.06
N SER A 144 49.04 26.40 4.11
CA SER A 144 48.44 27.21 3.06
C SER A 144 47.32 26.50 2.30
N ALA A 145 46.07 26.87 2.60
CA ALA A 145 44.86 26.42 1.91
C ALA A 145 44.62 27.24 0.62
N SER A 146 45.53 27.20 -0.35
CA SER A 146 45.37 27.94 -1.61
C SER A 146 44.27 27.38 -2.52
N LEU A 147 43.95 26.08 -2.43
CA LEU A 147 42.82 25.49 -3.18
C LEU A 147 41.46 25.66 -2.48
N VAL A 148 41.41 25.64 -1.15
CA VAL A 148 40.14 25.51 -0.39
C VAL A 148 39.56 26.87 0.01
N ALA A 149 40.38 27.92 0.15
CA ALA A 149 39.96 29.28 0.49
C ALA A 149 39.68 30.18 -0.74
N SER A 150 39.32 29.60 -1.89
CA SER A 150 38.95 30.38 -3.07
C SER A 150 37.45 30.74 -3.04
N PRO A 151 37.04 31.96 -3.42
CA PRO A 151 35.62 32.30 -3.61
C PRO A 151 34.89 31.34 -4.57
N VAL A 152 35.65 30.71 -5.48
CA VAL A 152 35.15 29.79 -6.50
C VAL A 152 34.74 28.45 -5.89
N THR A 153 35.52 27.90 -4.95
CA THR A 153 35.17 26.64 -4.27
C THR A 153 33.95 26.82 -3.38
N GLY A 154 33.85 27.97 -2.69
CA GLY A 154 32.66 28.34 -1.92
C GLY A 154 31.39 28.45 -2.77
N LEU A 155 31.46 29.14 -3.92
CA LEU A 155 30.32 29.27 -4.84
C LEU A 155 29.89 27.91 -5.41
N ALA A 156 30.85 27.08 -5.79
CA ALA A 156 30.56 25.80 -6.42
C ALA A 156 29.96 24.79 -5.42
N LEU A 157 30.37 24.85 -4.14
CA LEU A 157 29.76 24.09 -3.06
C LEU A 157 28.34 24.59 -2.73
N ALA A 158 28.12 25.91 -2.76
CA ALA A 158 26.79 26.50 -2.59
C ALA A 158 25.82 26.06 -3.70
N ILE A 159 26.27 26.02 -4.96
CA ILE A 159 25.49 25.49 -6.09
C ILE A 159 25.17 24.01 -5.87
N PHE A 160 26.14 23.20 -5.45
CA PHE A 160 25.93 21.78 -5.16
C PHE A 160 24.87 21.56 -4.06
N PHE A 161 24.92 22.34 -2.97
CA PHE A 161 23.90 22.29 -1.92
C PHE A 161 22.53 22.75 -2.39
N ALA A 162 22.46 23.80 -3.20
CA ALA A 162 21.20 24.28 -3.76
C ALA A 162 20.53 23.23 -4.66
N VAL A 163 21.30 22.59 -5.55
CA VAL A 163 20.81 21.52 -6.42
C VAL A 163 20.39 20.30 -5.59
N SER A 164 21.21 19.88 -4.62
CA SER A 164 20.89 18.73 -3.76
C SER A 164 19.64 19.01 -2.90
N GLY A 165 19.53 20.19 -2.31
CA GLY A 165 18.36 20.61 -1.54
C GLY A 165 17.09 20.69 -2.39
N PHE A 166 17.18 21.16 -3.64
CA PHE A 166 16.07 21.16 -4.59
C PHE A 166 15.61 19.73 -4.92
N CYS A 167 16.55 18.82 -5.23
CA CYS A 167 16.25 17.41 -5.51
C CYS A 167 15.56 16.73 -4.31
N ALA A 168 16.10 16.93 -3.09
CA ALA A 168 15.53 16.38 -1.87
C ALA A 168 14.11 16.92 -1.61
N ARG A 169 13.86 18.20 -1.88
CA ARG A 169 12.53 18.81 -1.75
C ARG A 169 11.53 18.19 -2.72
N VAL A 170 11.90 18.02 -3.99
CA VAL A 170 11.02 17.40 -5.00
C VAL A 170 10.64 15.98 -4.61
N GLN A 171 11.60 15.17 -4.15
CA GLN A 171 11.33 13.80 -3.71
C GLN A 171 10.51 13.72 -2.42
N LEU A 172 10.75 14.62 -1.47
CA LEU A 172 9.96 14.71 -0.24
C LEU A 172 8.49 15.04 -0.55
N LEU A 173 8.26 16.01 -1.43
CA LEU A 173 6.91 16.39 -1.87
C LEU A 173 6.23 15.22 -2.59
N GLY A 174 6.91 14.57 -3.53
CA GLY A 174 6.39 13.39 -4.22
C GLY A 174 6.03 12.23 -3.29
N ALA A 175 6.84 12.01 -2.25
CA ALA A 175 6.58 10.97 -1.28
C ALA A 175 5.49 11.33 -0.25
N LEU A 176 5.29 12.61 0.06
CA LEU A 176 4.14 13.09 0.83
C LEU A 176 2.85 12.97 0.01
N ASP A 177 2.90 13.28 -1.28
CA ASP A 177 1.74 13.16 -2.17
C ASP A 177 1.35 11.70 -2.38
N ARG A 178 2.30 10.77 -2.50
CA ARG A 178 2.07 9.32 -2.48
C ARG A 178 1.38 8.86 -1.19
N ALA A 179 1.92 9.24 -0.02
CA ALA A 179 1.32 8.89 1.26
C ALA A 179 -0.11 9.47 1.41
N ARG A 180 -0.34 10.71 0.96
CA ARG A 180 -1.68 11.31 0.94
C ARG A 180 -2.62 10.64 -0.05
N ALA A 181 -2.13 10.16 -1.18
CA ALA A 181 -2.92 9.42 -2.15
C ALA A 181 -3.34 8.06 -1.59
N GLU A 182 -2.44 7.36 -0.91
CA GLU A 182 -2.71 6.09 -0.23
C GLU A 182 -3.75 6.25 0.89
N ILE A 183 -3.61 7.27 1.75
CA ILE A 183 -4.62 7.60 2.77
C ILE A 183 -5.97 7.93 2.12
N ARG A 184 -5.98 8.70 1.02
CA ARG A 184 -7.22 9.03 0.31
C ARG A 184 -7.86 7.82 -0.37
N ALA A 185 -7.06 6.87 -0.84
CA ALA A 185 -7.56 5.63 -1.44
C ALA A 185 -8.25 4.73 -0.40
N LEU A 186 -7.77 4.75 0.85
CA LEU A 186 -8.37 3.99 1.96
C LEU A 186 -9.57 4.68 2.61
N ALA A 187 -9.75 6.00 2.40
CA ALA A 187 -10.79 6.78 3.03
C ALA A 187 -12.24 6.27 2.75
N PRO A 188 -12.62 5.86 1.53
CA PRO A 188 -13.95 5.33 1.27
C PRO A 188 -14.23 4.03 2.04
N ALA A 189 -13.26 3.11 2.10
CA ALA A 189 -13.40 1.85 2.82
C ALA A 189 -13.50 2.07 4.33
N ALA A 190 -12.67 2.96 4.90
CA ALA A 190 -12.76 3.35 6.31
C ALA A 190 -14.11 4.02 6.63
N HIS A 191 -14.58 4.91 5.76
CA HIS A 191 -15.88 5.57 5.92
C HIS A 191 -17.04 4.57 5.83
N GLY A 192 -16.98 3.63 4.88
CA GLY A 192 -17.96 2.55 4.72
C GLY A 192 -17.98 1.61 5.91
N PHE A 193 -16.83 1.23 6.46
CA PHE A 193 -16.74 0.46 7.70
C PHE A 193 -17.35 1.22 8.89
N GLU A 194 -17.02 2.52 9.04
CA GLU A 194 -17.53 3.34 10.14
C GLU A 194 -19.06 3.49 10.07
N HIS A 195 -19.64 3.63 8.88
CA HIS A 195 -21.08 3.80 8.67
C HIS A 195 -21.79 2.52 8.23
N ALA A 196 -21.17 1.36 8.44
CA ALA A 196 -21.76 0.09 8.05
C ALA A 196 -23.13 -0.11 8.72
N PRO A 197 -24.14 -0.60 7.98
CA PRO A 197 -25.45 -0.86 8.53
C PRO A 197 -25.42 -2.02 9.52
N THR A 198 -24.41 -2.90 9.51
CA THR A 198 -24.26 -3.94 10.53
C THR A 198 -23.22 -3.52 11.58
N ALA A 199 -23.33 -4.05 12.81
CA ALA A 199 -22.32 -3.79 13.82
C ALA A 199 -21.08 -4.61 13.52
N LEU A 200 -20.01 -3.92 13.10
CA LEU A 200 -18.76 -4.53 12.70
C LEU A 200 -17.66 -4.20 13.70
N MET A 201 -16.74 -5.13 13.88
CA MET A 201 -15.56 -4.97 14.70
C MET A 201 -14.39 -5.72 14.07
N THR A 202 -13.20 -5.14 14.14
CA THR A 202 -11.96 -5.82 13.73
C THR A 202 -11.10 -6.08 14.95
N LEU A 203 -10.46 -7.24 15.00
CA LEU A 203 -9.62 -7.67 16.11
C LEU A 203 -8.23 -8.07 15.61
N ASP A 204 -7.22 -7.94 16.45
CA ASP A 204 -5.92 -8.60 16.26
C ASP A 204 -6.00 -10.12 16.56
N ARG A 205 -4.95 -10.87 16.24
CA ARG A 205 -4.87 -12.32 16.54
C ARG A 205 -5.00 -12.69 18.02
N LYS A 206 -4.88 -11.73 18.94
CA LYS A 206 -5.04 -11.93 20.38
C LYS A 206 -6.45 -11.55 20.87
N GLY A 207 -7.35 -11.18 19.97
CA GLY A 207 -8.72 -10.77 20.32
C GLY A 207 -8.83 -9.31 20.79
N ARG A 208 -7.82 -8.46 20.53
CA ARG A 208 -7.91 -7.04 20.89
C ARG A 208 -8.51 -6.22 19.77
N ILE A 209 -9.38 -5.30 20.13
CA ILE A 209 -10.14 -4.45 19.21
C ILE A 209 -9.19 -3.50 18.47
N ALA A 210 -9.20 -3.56 17.14
CA ALA A 210 -8.44 -2.67 16.27
C ALA A 210 -9.31 -1.51 15.75
N ALA A 211 -10.59 -1.79 15.45
CA ALA A 211 -11.58 -0.79 15.04
C ALA A 211 -13.01 -1.31 15.21
N VAL A 212 -13.98 -0.39 15.29
CA VAL A 212 -15.42 -0.67 15.45
C VAL A 212 -16.25 0.24 14.56
N SER A 213 -17.35 -0.27 14.00
CA SER A 213 -18.32 0.57 13.28
C SER A 213 -19.16 1.42 14.24
N HIS A 214 -19.82 2.44 13.71
CA HIS A 214 -20.71 3.31 14.48
C HIS A 214 -21.89 2.52 15.07
N ARG A 215 -22.47 1.58 14.31
CA ARG A 215 -23.58 0.71 14.75
C ARG A 215 -23.21 -0.08 16.01
N MET A 216 -21.95 -0.50 16.17
CA MET A 216 -21.48 -1.24 17.35
C MET A 216 -21.65 -0.46 18.66
N ARG A 217 -21.54 0.87 18.62
CA ARG A 217 -21.72 1.73 19.81
C ARG A 217 -23.14 1.67 20.37
N GLY A 218 -24.14 1.37 19.53
CA GLY A 218 -25.52 1.20 19.96
C GLY A 218 -25.72 -0.02 20.86
N PHE A 219 -24.97 -1.10 20.59
CA PHE A 219 -25.05 -2.35 21.34
C PHE A 219 -24.25 -2.30 22.64
N ALA A 220 -23.11 -1.60 22.66
CA ALA A 220 -22.24 -1.47 23.83
C ALA A 220 -22.20 -0.04 24.41
N PRO A 221 -23.32 0.53 24.88
CA PRO A 221 -23.40 1.93 25.33
C PRO A 221 -22.62 2.22 26.62
N GLY A 222 -22.26 1.19 27.38
CA GLY A 222 -21.40 1.30 28.57
C GLY A 222 -19.90 1.19 28.29
N ALA A 223 -19.51 0.90 27.04
CA ALA A 223 -18.10 0.80 26.67
C ALA A 223 -17.45 2.19 26.53
N PRO A 224 -16.12 2.31 26.75
CA PRO A 224 -15.39 3.55 26.49
C PRO A 224 -15.59 4.05 25.05
N ARG A 225 -15.50 5.38 24.85
CA ARG A 225 -15.66 5.98 23.51
C ARG A 225 -14.59 5.51 22.52
N ASP A 226 -13.40 5.23 23.01
CA ASP A 226 -12.33 4.58 22.27
C ASP A 226 -12.18 3.16 22.79
N MET A 227 -12.46 2.19 21.92
CA MET A 227 -12.36 0.77 22.25
C MET A 227 -11.06 0.15 21.74
N ASN A 228 -10.20 0.91 21.06
CA ASN A 228 -9.01 0.37 20.44
C ASN A 228 -8.02 -0.15 21.50
N GLY A 229 -7.51 -1.35 21.27
CA GLY A 229 -6.60 -2.07 22.16
C GLY A 229 -7.27 -2.80 23.32
N LEU A 230 -8.58 -2.61 23.55
CA LEU A 230 -9.32 -3.36 24.56
C LEU A 230 -9.46 -4.83 24.15
N ASP A 231 -9.50 -5.72 25.13
CA ASP A 231 -9.85 -7.12 24.91
C ASP A 231 -11.35 -7.23 24.61
N VAL A 232 -11.71 -7.91 23.53
CA VAL A 232 -13.09 -8.11 23.11
C VAL A 232 -13.91 -8.86 24.16
N THR A 233 -13.29 -9.77 24.91
CA THR A 233 -13.96 -10.50 25.99
C THR A 233 -14.36 -9.57 27.14
N GLY A 234 -13.72 -8.40 27.26
CA GLY A 234 -14.11 -7.36 28.20
C GLY A 234 -15.51 -6.77 27.96
N LEU A 235 -16.08 -6.96 26.77
CA LEU A 235 -17.44 -6.54 26.43
C LEU A 235 -18.52 -7.54 26.89
N ALA A 236 -18.11 -8.73 27.32
CA ALA A 236 -19.02 -9.76 27.78
C ALA A 236 -19.86 -9.29 28.98
N PHE A 237 -21.09 -9.79 29.07
CA PHE A 237 -21.98 -9.49 30.19
C PHE A 237 -21.44 -9.99 31.54
N ASP A 238 -20.91 -11.22 31.55
CA ASP A 238 -20.41 -11.99 32.69
C ASP A 238 -19.21 -12.87 32.29
N ASP A 239 -18.61 -13.57 33.26
CA ASP A 239 -17.43 -14.42 33.03
C ASP A 239 -17.74 -15.63 32.14
N ALA A 240 -18.97 -16.15 32.17
CA ALA A 240 -19.41 -17.21 31.27
C ALA A 240 -19.41 -16.75 29.82
N GLY A 241 -19.91 -15.53 29.55
CA GLY A 241 -19.88 -14.92 28.23
C GLY A 241 -18.47 -14.68 27.68
N ARG A 242 -17.48 -14.44 28.55
CA ARG A 242 -16.07 -14.34 28.12
C ARG A 242 -15.58 -15.64 27.49
N VAL A 243 -15.93 -16.76 28.12
CA VAL A 243 -15.56 -18.10 27.64
C VAL A 243 -16.26 -18.42 26.32
N GLU A 244 -17.54 -18.04 26.17
CA GLU A 244 -18.29 -18.20 24.91
C GLU A 244 -17.61 -17.46 23.75
N ILE A 245 -17.22 -16.19 23.96
CA ILE A 245 -16.55 -15.37 22.95
C ILE A 245 -15.18 -15.94 22.59
N GLU A 246 -14.38 -16.34 23.59
CA GLU A 246 -13.06 -16.91 23.35
C GLU A 246 -13.14 -18.22 22.57
N ALA A 247 -14.11 -19.08 22.90
CA ALA A 247 -14.35 -20.34 22.19
C ALA A 247 -14.78 -20.09 20.73
N GLY A 248 -15.68 -19.13 20.50
CA GLY A 248 -16.13 -18.75 19.15
C GLY A 248 -14.97 -18.24 18.28
N LEU A 249 -14.13 -17.36 18.81
CA LEU A 249 -12.95 -16.86 18.10
C LEU A 249 -11.92 -17.96 17.82
N ARG A 250 -11.73 -18.89 18.77
CA ARG A 250 -10.83 -20.03 18.58
C ARG A 250 -11.35 -20.97 17.48
N SER A 251 -12.67 -21.18 17.40
CA SER A 251 -13.30 -21.98 16.35
C SER A 251 -13.07 -21.38 14.95
N ALA A 252 -13.20 -20.05 14.82
CA ALA A 252 -12.92 -19.34 13.57
C ALA A 252 -11.47 -19.51 13.06
N LEU A 253 -10.50 -19.79 13.96
CA LEU A 253 -9.12 -20.08 13.57
C LEU A 253 -8.91 -21.54 13.14
N SER A 254 -9.62 -22.48 13.74
CA SER A 254 -9.43 -23.92 13.48
C SER A 254 -10.00 -24.37 12.15
N ASP A 255 -11.05 -23.70 11.65
CA ASP A 255 -11.74 -24.09 10.41
C ASP A 255 -11.06 -23.51 9.13
N GLY A 256 -9.91 -22.86 9.28
CA GLY A 256 -9.12 -22.29 8.18
C GLY A 256 -9.48 -20.83 7.85
N ALA A 257 -8.62 -20.16 7.07
CA ALA A 257 -8.62 -18.70 6.89
C ALA A 257 -9.86 -18.08 6.17
N LEU A 258 -10.90 -18.87 5.91
CA LEU A 258 -12.13 -18.45 5.23
C LEU A 258 -13.41 -19.00 5.90
N ALA A 259 -13.31 -19.62 7.08
CA ALA A 259 -14.48 -20.14 7.77
C ALA A 259 -15.24 -19.03 8.51
N ASP A 260 -16.54 -18.93 8.23
CA ASP A 260 -17.47 -18.11 9.00
C ASP A 260 -17.95 -18.92 10.21
N SER A 261 -17.59 -18.47 11.41
CA SER A 261 -18.01 -19.11 12.66
C SER A 261 -19.05 -18.24 13.35
N ALA A 262 -20.27 -18.76 13.45
CA ALA A 262 -21.36 -18.12 14.19
C ALA A 262 -21.36 -18.56 15.67
N PHE A 263 -21.45 -17.62 16.60
CA PHE A 263 -21.56 -17.89 18.04
C PHE A 263 -22.34 -16.80 18.78
N SER A 264 -22.84 -17.12 19.97
CA SER A 264 -23.52 -16.15 20.85
C SER A 264 -22.52 -15.15 21.44
N PHE A 265 -22.82 -13.87 21.32
CA PHE A 265 -22.07 -12.76 21.89
C PHE A 265 -22.91 -12.05 22.96
N PRO A 266 -22.83 -12.51 24.23
CA PRO A 266 -23.60 -11.93 25.32
C PRO A 266 -22.96 -10.64 25.82
N LEU A 267 -23.66 -9.51 25.68
CA LEU A 267 -23.22 -8.20 26.08
C LEU A 267 -24.22 -7.50 27.01
N ARG A 268 -23.75 -6.43 27.64
CA ARG A 268 -24.56 -5.63 28.57
C ARG A 268 -25.31 -4.52 27.81
N SER A 269 -26.63 -4.63 27.79
CA SER A 269 -27.49 -3.59 27.20
C SER A 269 -27.43 -2.27 27.97
N ARG A 270 -27.97 -1.20 27.38
CA ARG A 270 -28.08 0.14 28.02
C ARG A 270 -28.76 0.12 29.39
N ARG A 271 -29.70 -0.81 29.61
CA ARG A 271 -30.46 -0.95 30.86
C ARG A 271 -29.76 -1.88 31.87
N GLY A 272 -28.55 -2.35 31.55
CA GLY A 272 -27.77 -3.24 32.39
C GLY A 272 -28.19 -4.71 32.34
N ALA A 273 -29.17 -5.07 31.50
CA ALA A 273 -29.62 -6.45 31.29
C ALA A 273 -28.75 -7.17 30.26
N ARG A 274 -28.68 -8.52 30.35
CA ARG A 274 -28.00 -9.39 29.38
C ARG A 274 -28.73 -9.32 28.03
N GLN A 275 -27.98 -9.06 26.97
CA GLN A 275 -28.44 -9.11 25.59
C GLN A 275 -27.51 -10.05 24.83
N ALA A 276 -28.05 -11.10 24.20
CA ALA A 276 -27.27 -11.96 23.32
C ALA A 276 -27.41 -11.44 21.90
N LEU A 277 -26.28 -11.27 21.21
CA LEU A 277 -26.20 -11.03 19.77
C LEU A 277 -25.65 -12.28 19.08
N ASP A 278 -26.01 -12.47 17.83
CA ASP A 278 -25.35 -13.46 16.97
C ASP A 278 -24.09 -12.82 16.40
N ALA A 279 -22.93 -13.39 16.71
CA ALA A 279 -21.64 -12.96 16.19
C ALA A 279 -21.15 -13.92 15.12
N HIS A 280 -20.87 -13.37 13.95
CA HIS A 280 -20.17 -14.05 12.85
C HIS A 280 -18.72 -13.58 12.86
N ALA A 281 -17.79 -14.50 13.10
CA ALA A 281 -16.36 -14.20 13.05
C ALA A 281 -15.72 -14.83 11.82
N GLN A 282 -15.04 -13.98 11.05
CA GLN A 282 -14.21 -14.39 9.94
C GLN A 282 -12.73 -14.15 10.27
N ALA A 283 -11.92 -15.20 10.20
CA ALA A 283 -10.47 -15.08 10.34
C ALA A 283 -9.85 -14.38 9.12
N THR A 284 -8.83 -13.56 9.37
CA THR A 284 -8.02 -12.88 8.35
C THR A 284 -6.54 -13.09 8.64
N GLU A 285 -5.65 -12.69 7.72
CA GLU A 285 -4.21 -12.81 7.95
C GLU A 285 -3.73 -12.06 9.20
N THR A 286 -4.35 -10.93 9.53
CA THR A 286 -3.93 -10.03 10.61
C THR A 286 -4.72 -10.20 11.91
N GLY A 287 -5.85 -10.93 11.87
CA GLY A 287 -6.70 -11.16 13.03
C GLY A 287 -8.12 -11.59 12.62
N PHE A 288 -9.15 -10.85 13.04
CA PHE A 288 -10.54 -11.22 12.82
C PHE A 288 -11.41 -10.04 12.38
N VAL A 289 -12.46 -10.33 11.63
CA VAL A 289 -13.60 -9.42 11.41
C VAL A 289 -14.83 -10.07 12.04
N LEU A 290 -15.51 -9.32 12.91
CA LEU A 290 -16.75 -9.74 13.56
C LEU A 290 -17.90 -8.91 13.01
N SER A 291 -18.99 -9.59 12.67
CA SER A 291 -20.30 -9.00 12.42
C SER A 291 -21.25 -9.42 13.53
N LEU A 292 -21.96 -8.46 14.11
CA LEU A 292 -22.89 -8.67 15.22
C LEU A 292 -24.30 -8.28 14.79
N GLU A 293 -25.22 -9.21 14.94
CA GLU A 293 -26.63 -9.07 14.59
C GLU A 293 -27.52 -9.44 15.77
N GLU A 294 -28.73 -8.88 15.81
CA GLU A 294 -29.71 -9.32 16.80
C GLU A 294 -30.20 -10.72 16.41
N PRO A 295 -30.35 -11.65 17.38
CA PRO A 295 -30.78 -12.99 17.08
C PRO A 295 -32.16 -12.96 16.45
N ARG A 296 -32.27 -13.53 15.24
CA ARG A 296 -33.56 -13.70 14.57
C ARG A 296 -34.39 -14.62 15.46
N ARG A 297 -35.46 -14.11 16.08
CA ARG A 297 -36.37 -14.93 16.90
C ARG A 297 -37.05 -15.98 16.01
N ALA A 298 -36.44 -17.14 15.89
CA ALA A 298 -37.09 -18.36 15.46
C ALA A 298 -37.76 -19.02 16.69
N GLU A 299 -39.05 -18.74 16.82
CA GLU A 299 -40.11 -19.54 17.47
C GLU A 299 -40.26 -19.65 19.00
N SER A 300 -41.51 -19.41 19.43
CA SER A 300 -42.32 -20.41 20.13
C SER A 300 -43.81 -20.14 19.88
N LEU A 301 -44.41 -20.91 18.96
CA LEU A 301 -45.87 -21.05 18.81
C LEU A 301 -46.44 -21.76 20.05
N ALA A 302 -47.32 -21.08 20.80
CA ALA A 302 -48.56 -21.63 21.39
C ALA A 302 -49.14 -20.65 22.44
N GLY A 303 -50.11 -19.83 22.05
CA GLY A 303 -50.95 -19.11 23.02
C GLY A 303 -51.53 -17.80 22.50
N ALA A 304 -52.73 -17.88 21.92
CA ALA A 304 -53.70 -16.79 21.67
C ALA A 304 -53.16 -15.49 21.01
N ALA A 305 -53.24 -15.42 19.67
CA ALA A 305 -52.90 -14.22 18.92
C ALA A 305 -53.96 -13.11 19.09
N THR A 306 -53.54 -11.96 19.63
CA THR A 306 -54.28 -10.70 19.59
C THR A 306 -53.98 -9.95 18.28
N PRO A 307 -54.89 -9.07 17.78
CA PRO A 307 -54.68 -8.29 16.55
C PRO A 307 -53.39 -7.44 16.56
N GLU A 308 -52.95 -7.00 17.73
CA GLU A 308 -51.71 -6.23 17.90
C GLU A 308 -50.45 -7.05 17.61
N ALA A 309 -50.46 -8.36 17.88
CA ALA A 309 -49.35 -9.26 17.56
C ALA A 309 -49.22 -9.49 16.04
N ILE A 310 -50.35 -9.54 15.32
CA ILE A 310 -50.37 -9.65 13.86
C ILE A 310 -49.79 -8.38 13.23
N ALA A 311 -50.22 -7.20 13.70
CA ALA A 311 -49.70 -5.92 13.20
C ALA A 311 -48.20 -5.73 13.50
N HIS A 312 -47.69 -6.24 14.62
CA HIS A 312 -46.27 -6.17 14.95
C HIS A 312 -45.42 -7.08 14.06
N LEU A 313 -45.90 -8.30 13.78
CA LEU A 313 -45.24 -9.24 12.86
C LEU A 313 -45.25 -8.73 11.42
N GLU A 314 -46.34 -8.10 10.98
CA GLU A 314 -46.43 -7.44 9.68
C GLU A 314 -45.42 -6.29 9.57
N ALA A 315 -45.30 -5.45 10.62
CA ALA A 315 -44.33 -4.36 10.65
C ALA A 315 -42.86 -4.84 10.63
N GLU A 316 -42.53 -5.92 11.35
CA GLU A 316 -41.18 -6.50 11.33
C GLU A 316 -40.85 -7.15 9.97
N ARG A 317 -41.82 -7.84 9.36
CA ARG A 317 -41.70 -8.41 8.02
C ARG A 317 -41.51 -7.32 6.96
N ASP A 318 -42.28 -6.24 7.06
CA ASP A 318 -42.20 -5.12 6.13
C ASP A 318 -40.87 -4.35 6.29
N ALA A 319 -40.35 -4.22 7.52
CA ALA A 319 -39.03 -3.64 7.77
C ALA A 319 -37.90 -4.51 7.20
N ALA A 320 -37.99 -5.84 7.33
CA ALA A 320 -37.01 -6.77 6.76
C ALA A 320 -37.02 -6.76 5.22
N LEU A 321 -38.21 -6.68 4.61
CA LEU A 321 -38.35 -6.55 3.16
C LEU A 321 -37.82 -5.22 2.64
N ALA A 322 -38.11 -4.12 3.35
CA ALA A 322 -37.57 -2.81 3.00
C ALA A 322 -36.04 -2.78 3.06
N ALA A 323 -35.44 -3.43 4.07
CA ALA A 323 -33.99 -3.53 4.19
C ALA A 323 -33.35 -4.39 3.07
N SER A 324 -33.95 -5.54 2.74
CA SER A 324 -33.49 -6.41 1.66
C SER A 324 -33.60 -5.73 0.29
N GLN A 325 -34.71 -5.02 0.07
CA GLN A 325 -34.93 -4.25 -1.14
C GLN A 325 -33.94 -3.09 -1.27
N SER A 326 -33.67 -2.36 -0.19
CA SER A 326 -32.68 -1.28 -0.16
C SER A 326 -31.25 -1.77 -0.41
N LYS A 327 -30.87 -2.93 0.15
CA LYS A 327 -29.58 -3.59 -0.13
C LYS A 327 -29.44 -3.91 -1.62
N SER A 328 -30.49 -4.46 -2.23
CA SER A 328 -30.52 -4.83 -3.65
C SER A 328 -30.43 -3.61 -4.57
N GLU A 329 -31.18 -2.55 -4.27
CA GLU A 329 -31.17 -1.30 -5.02
C GLU A 329 -29.82 -0.57 -4.90
N PHE A 330 -29.21 -0.59 -3.71
CA PHE A 330 -27.87 -0.04 -3.48
C PHE A 330 -26.79 -0.79 -4.28
N LEU A 331 -26.77 -2.12 -4.23
CA LEU A 331 -25.81 -2.94 -4.99
C LEU A 331 -25.99 -2.77 -6.50
N ALA A 332 -27.24 -2.66 -6.96
CA ALA A 332 -27.54 -2.38 -8.37
C ALA A 332 -27.01 -1.00 -8.81
N ALA A 333 -27.20 0.05 -8.01
CA ALA A 333 -26.70 1.38 -8.30
C ALA A 333 -25.16 1.43 -8.33
N VAL A 334 -24.51 0.88 -7.31
CA VAL A 334 -23.03 0.86 -7.23
C VAL A 334 -22.42 0.07 -8.39
N SER A 335 -23.03 -1.03 -8.81
CA SER A 335 -22.55 -1.79 -9.97
C SER A 335 -22.56 -0.96 -11.26
N HIS A 336 -23.60 -0.17 -11.50
CA HIS A 336 -23.64 0.74 -12.66
C HIS A 336 -22.56 1.83 -12.60
N GLU A 337 -22.30 2.36 -11.40
CA GLU A 337 -21.25 3.36 -11.18
C GLU A 337 -19.83 2.78 -11.27
N LEU A 338 -19.65 1.48 -11.01
CA LEU A 338 -18.37 0.78 -11.14
C LEU A 338 -18.11 0.25 -12.55
N ARG A 339 -19.15 -0.20 -13.26
CA ARG A 339 -19.03 -0.73 -14.64
C ARG A 339 -18.48 0.32 -15.60
N THR A 340 -18.89 1.57 -15.44
CA THR A 340 -18.48 2.68 -16.30
C THR A 340 -16.98 3.00 -16.23
N PRO A 341 -16.37 3.25 -15.06
CA PRO A 341 -14.93 3.45 -14.95
C PRO A 341 -14.13 2.19 -15.24
N LEU A 342 -14.66 1.00 -14.92
CA LEU A 342 -13.97 -0.26 -15.19
C LEU A 342 -13.89 -0.55 -16.69
N ASN A 343 -14.96 -0.32 -17.45
CA ASN A 343 -14.96 -0.38 -18.91
C ASN A 343 -13.98 0.63 -19.53
N ALA A 344 -13.82 1.80 -18.94
CA ALA A 344 -12.83 2.77 -19.40
C ALA A 344 -11.39 2.27 -19.15
N ILE A 345 -11.11 1.64 -18.00
CA ILE A 345 -9.81 1.04 -17.69
C ILE A 345 -9.51 -0.13 -18.65
N ILE A 346 -10.49 -1.01 -18.91
CA ILE A 346 -10.38 -2.08 -19.90
C ILE A 346 -10.08 -1.49 -21.28
N GLY A 347 -10.82 -0.46 -21.72
CA GLY A 347 -10.59 0.20 -23.01
C GLY A 347 -9.21 0.84 -23.14
N PHE A 348 -8.69 1.49 -22.10
CA PHE A 348 -7.33 2.03 -22.11
C PHE A 348 -6.27 0.94 -22.10
N SER A 349 -6.51 -0.17 -21.40
CA SER A 349 -5.61 -1.33 -21.40
C SER A 349 -5.57 -2.03 -22.77
N ASP A 350 -6.70 -2.09 -23.48
CA ASP A 350 -6.78 -2.62 -24.85
C ASP A 350 -6.00 -1.76 -25.84
N ILE A 351 -6.09 -0.43 -25.71
CA ILE A 351 -5.31 0.50 -26.53
C ILE A 351 -3.80 0.28 -26.33
N ILE A 352 -3.37 0.03 -25.08
CA ILE A 352 -1.97 -0.28 -24.73
C ILE A 352 -1.55 -1.62 -25.34
N LYS A 353 -2.41 -2.64 -25.22
CA LYS A 353 -2.21 -4.00 -25.75
C LYS A 353 -2.09 -4.02 -27.29
N GLN A 354 -2.95 -3.28 -27.97
CA GLN A 354 -2.97 -3.15 -29.45
C GLN A 354 -1.85 -2.26 -30.01
N ARG A 355 -1.09 -1.56 -29.13
CA ARG A 355 0.03 -0.69 -29.52
C ARG A 355 -0.38 0.39 -30.54
N LEU A 356 -1.61 0.89 -30.45
CA LEU A 356 -2.19 1.85 -31.40
C LEU A 356 -1.41 3.17 -31.51
N PHE A 357 -0.59 3.51 -30.51
CA PHE A 357 0.25 4.72 -30.49
C PHE A 357 1.75 4.44 -30.70
N GLY A 358 2.12 3.24 -31.15
CA GLY A 358 3.49 2.86 -31.50
C GLY A 358 4.08 1.74 -30.62
N PRO A 359 5.32 1.32 -30.92
CA PRO A 359 5.95 0.17 -30.25
C PRO A 359 6.27 0.46 -28.78
N LEU A 360 5.84 -0.44 -27.90
CA LEU A 360 6.08 -0.42 -26.46
C LEU A 360 7.17 -1.43 -26.07
N PRO A 361 8.00 -1.15 -25.04
CA PRO A 361 8.89 -2.14 -24.46
C PRO A 361 8.09 -3.35 -23.93
N ALA A 362 8.60 -4.57 -24.11
CA ALA A 362 7.87 -5.81 -23.84
C ALA A 362 7.20 -5.87 -22.45
N ARG A 363 7.91 -5.40 -21.42
CA ARG A 363 7.43 -5.37 -20.02
C ARG A 363 6.28 -4.39 -19.78
N TYR A 364 6.13 -3.36 -20.61
CA TYR A 364 5.02 -2.40 -20.53
C TYR A 364 3.78 -2.90 -21.27
N ALA A 365 3.95 -3.70 -22.33
CA ALA A 365 2.84 -4.39 -22.98
C ALA A 365 2.21 -5.41 -22.01
N GLU A 366 3.05 -6.14 -21.27
CA GLU A 366 2.63 -7.10 -20.24
C GLU A 366 1.78 -6.47 -19.12
N TYR A 367 2.01 -5.20 -18.78
CA TYR A 367 1.12 -4.47 -17.84
C TYR A 367 -0.24 -4.14 -18.44
N GLY A 368 -0.32 -3.86 -19.74
CA GLY A 368 -1.60 -3.68 -20.43
C GLY A 368 -2.43 -4.96 -20.38
N ASP A 369 -1.79 -6.10 -20.62
CA ASP A 369 -2.44 -7.43 -20.54
C ASP A 369 -2.95 -7.72 -19.12
N LEU A 370 -2.13 -7.46 -18.09
CA LEU A 370 -2.52 -7.70 -16.69
C LEU A 370 -3.66 -6.78 -16.22
N ILE A 371 -3.66 -5.51 -16.64
CA ILE A 371 -4.74 -4.56 -16.30
C ILE A 371 -6.05 -4.99 -16.98
N HIS A 372 -5.96 -5.44 -18.23
CA HIS A 372 -7.11 -5.93 -18.98
C HIS A 372 -7.73 -7.16 -18.31
N GLU A 373 -6.92 -8.18 -18.03
CA GLU A 373 -7.38 -9.43 -17.39
C GLU A 373 -7.96 -9.16 -15.99
N SER A 374 -7.31 -8.30 -15.20
CA SER A 374 -7.82 -7.93 -13.86
C SER A 374 -9.11 -7.12 -13.93
N GLY A 375 -9.27 -6.28 -14.97
CA GLY A 375 -10.46 -5.47 -15.21
C GLY A 375 -11.67 -6.32 -15.59
N GLU A 376 -11.48 -7.28 -16.50
CA GLU A 376 -12.54 -8.22 -16.90
C GLU A 376 -12.97 -9.10 -15.73
N HIS A 377 -12.01 -9.65 -14.98
CA HIS A 377 -12.29 -10.50 -13.82
C HIS A 377 -13.08 -9.76 -12.72
N LEU A 378 -12.76 -8.48 -12.49
CA LEU A 378 -13.51 -7.66 -11.53
C LEU A 378 -14.94 -7.35 -12.02
N LEU A 379 -15.12 -7.19 -13.33
CA LEU A 379 -16.42 -6.91 -13.94
C LEU A 379 -17.34 -8.13 -13.86
N GLU A 380 -16.77 -9.33 -14.04
CA GLU A 380 -17.44 -10.63 -13.84
C GLU A 380 -17.88 -10.79 -12.38
N LEU A 381 -16.96 -10.61 -11.42
CA LEU A 381 -17.27 -10.65 -9.98
C LEU A 381 -18.38 -9.68 -9.56
N ILE A 382 -18.36 -8.44 -10.06
CA ILE A 382 -19.40 -7.45 -9.79
C ILE A 382 -20.75 -7.90 -10.41
N GLY A 383 -20.71 -8.57 -11.56
CA GLY A 383 -21.87 -9.20 -12.18
C GLY A 383 -22.47 -10.28 -11.29
N ASP A 384 -21.65 -11.21 -10.82
CA ASP A 384 -22.07 -12.35 -9.98
C ASP A 384 -22.69 -11.91 -8.67
N VAL A 385 -22.09 -10.93 -7.98
CA VAL A 385 -22.63 -10.37 -6.73
C VAL A 385 -24.01 -9.74 -6.95
N LEU A 386 -24.21 -9.10 -8.11
CA LEU A 386 -25.46 -8.44 -8.44
C LEU A 386 -26.55 -9.44 -8.86
N ASP A 387 -26.17 -10.47 -9.61
CA ASP A 387 -27.08 -11.56 -9.98
C ASP A 387 -27.51 -12.35 -8.73
N MET A 388 -26.60 -12.62 -7.79
CA MET A 388 -26.92 -13.18 -6.47
C MET A 388 -27.86 -12.28 -5.65
N SER A 389 -27.63 -10.96 -5.65
CA SER A 389 -28.49 -10.00 -4.95
C SER A 389 -29.91 -9.95 -5.53
N LYS A 390 -30.06 -10.12 -6.85
CA LYS A 390 -31.37 -10.22 -7.49
C LYS A 390 -32.09 -11.53 -7.14
N ILE A 391 -31.35 -12.63 -7.03
CA ILE A 391 -31.89 -13.93 -6.60
C ILE A 391 -32.38 -13.84 -5.14
N GLU A 392 -31.59 -13.25 -4.23
CA GLU A 392 -31.99 -13.04 -2.82
C GLU A 392 -33.25 -12.17 -2.67
N ALA A 393 -33.48 -11.26 -3.62
CA ALA A 393 -34.63 -10.37 -3.63
C ALA A 393 -35.84 -10.91 -4.42
N ASP A 394 -35.78 -12.14 -4.93
CA ASP A 394 -36.80 -12.75 -5.80
C ASP A 394 -37.09 -11.92 -7.08
N LYS A 395 -36.08 -11.18 -7.54
CA LYS A 395 -36.11 -10.28 -8.71
C LYS A 395 -35.28 -10.80 -9.89
N TYR A 396 -34.79 -12.03 -9.82
CA TYR A 396 -34.05 -12.65 -10.92
C TYR A 396 -35.02 -13.26 -11.93
N GLU A 397 -35.20 -12.60 -13.07
CA GLU A 397 -36.04 -13.10 -14.16
C GLU A 397 -35.22 -14.01 -15.06
N LEU A 398 -35.62 -15.28 -15.16
CA LEU A 398 -35.06 -16.21 -16.14
C LEU A 398 -35.54 -15.83 -17.53
N THR A 399 -34.61 -15.78 -18.47
CA THR A 399 -34.84 -15.57 -19.91
C THR A 399 -34.57 -16.85 -20.68
N PRO A 400 -35.51 -17.82 -20.66
CA PRO A 400 -35.32 -19.09 -21.36
C PRO A 400 -35.28 -18.89 -22.87
N GLU A 401 -34.16 -19.25 -23.48
CA GLU A 401 -33.97 -19.30 -24.92
C GLU A 401 -33.75 -20.73 -25.40
N GLU A 402 -34.06 -21.00 -26.66
CA GLU A 402 -33.75 -22.27 -27.30
C GLU A 402 -32.33 -22.22 -27.88
N PHE A 403 -31.46 -23.12 -27.41
CA PHE A 403 -30.09 -23.23 -27.89
C PHE A 403 -29.64 -24.69 -27.89
N ASP A 404 -28.59 -25.00 -28.65
CA ASP A 404 -27.96 -26.31 -28.59
C ASP A 404 -26.98 -26.36 -27.40
N ALA A 405 -27.23 -27.24 -26.44
CA ALA A 405 -26.38 -27.37 -25.25
C ALA A 405 -24.92 -27.72 -25.60
N ARG A 406 -24.69 -28.33 -26.78
CA ARG A 406 -23.33 -28.67 -27.25
C ARG A 406 -22.48 -27.42 -27.47
N ASP A 407 -23.08 -26.31 -27.88
CA ASP A 407 -22.36 -25.04 -28.07
C ASP A 407 -21.82 -24.51 -26.74
N VAL A 408 -22.63 -24.56 -25.69
CA VAL A 408 -22.24 -24.13 -24.33
C VAL A 408 -21.14 -25.04 -23.79
N VAL A 409 -21.30 -26.35 -23.91
CA VAL A 409 -20.27 -27.34 -23.50
C VAL A 409 -18.94 -27.10 -24.23
N SER A 410 -18.98 -26.80 -25.54
CA SER A 410 -17.78 -26.49 -26.32
C SER A 410 -17.09 -25.20 -25.85
N ILE A 411 -17.85 -24.16 -25.51
CA ILE A 411 -17.34 -22.89 -24.98
C ILE A 411 -16.66 -23.14 -23.61
N CYS A 412 -17.31 -23.85 -22.70
CA CYS A 412 -16.74 -24.19 -21.40
C CYS A 412 -15.45 -25.01 -21.53
N ALA A 413 -15.44 -26.02 -22.42
CA ALA A 413 -14.25 -26.82 -22.67
C ALA A 413 -13.08 -25.98 -23.21
N LYS A 414 -13.34 -25.04 -24.13
CA LYS A 414 -12.33 -24.10 -24.65
C LYS A 414 -11.78 -23.17 -23.57
N MET A 415 -12.64 -22.68 -22.66
CA MET A 415 -12.20 -21.82 -21.55
C MET A 415 -11.31 -22.54 -20.53
N ILE A 416 -11.58 -23.81 -20.25
CA ILE A 416 -10.84 -24.60 -19.25
C ILE A 416 -9.56 -25.21 -19.84
N SER A 417 -9.51 -25.44 -21.15
CA SER A 417 -8.39 -26.10 -21.84
C SER A 417 -7.00 -25.50 -21.55
N PRO A 418 -6.78 -24.16 -21.54
CA PRO A 418 -5.49 -23.57 -21.19
C PRO A 418 -5.04 -23.91 -19.76
N ARG A 419 -5.94 -23.80 -18.77
CA ARG A 419 -5.66 -24.12 -17.37
C ARG A 419 -5.39 -25.61 -17.16
N ALA A 420 -6.12 -26.48 -17.88
CA ALA A 420 -5.88 -27.92 -17.85
C ALA A 420 -4.49 -28.25 -18.41
N LYS A 421 -4.10 -27.63 -19.53
CA LYS A 421 -2.79 -27.81 -20.16
C LYS A 421 -1.65 -27.34 -19.26
N ASP A 422 -1.79 -26.19 -18.61
CA ASP A 422 -0.80 -25.66 -17.65
C ASP A 422 -0.59 -26.57 -16.44
N ARG A 423 -1.62 -27.34 -16.07
CA ARG A 423 -1.57 -28.32 -14.96
C ARG A 423 -1.28 -29.75 -15.43
N GLY A 424 -1.01 -29.97 -16.72
CA GLY A 424 -0.75 -31.31 -17.28
C GLY A 424 -1.97 -32.25 -17.24
N ILE A 425 -3.18 -31.70 -17.19
CA ILE A 425 -4.44 -32.46 -17.16
C ILE A 425 -4.94 -32.66 -18.59
N ALA A 426 -5.19 -33.90 -18.98
CA ALA A 426 -5.84 -34.22 -20.25
C ALA A 426 -7.35 -33.99 -20.14
N LEU A 427 -7.87 -33.06 -20.95
CA LEU A 427 -9.30 -32.74 -21.04
C LEU A 427 -9.89 -33.38 -22.29
N TYR A 428 -10.93 -34.19 -22.13
CA TYR A 428 -11.70 -34.79 -23.22
C TYR A 428 -13.13 -34.24 -23.20
N CYS A 429 -13.64 -33.84 -24.36
CA CYS A 429 -14.98 -33.31 -24.51
C CYS A 429 -15.62 -33.91 -25.76
N GLU A 430 -16.65 -34.75 -25.58
CA GLU A 430 -17.35 -35.45 -26.65
C GLU A 430 -18.85 -35.09 -26.61
N PRO A 431 -19.26 -33.96 -27.20
CA PRO A 431 -20.65 -33.49 -27.16
C PRO A 431 -21.62 -34.30 -28.05
N GLY A 432 -21.12 -35.25 -28.86
CA GLY A 432 -21.93 -36.05 -29.77
C GLY A 432 -22.40 -35.30 -31.03
N ASP A 433 -22.73 -36.04 -32.09
CA ASP A 433 -23.05 -35.47 -33.42
C ASP A 433 -24.53 -35.05 -33.58
N ALA A 434 -25.42 -35.47 -32.68
CA ALA A 434 -26.84 -35.09 -32.71
C ALA A 434 -27.12 -33.79 -31.95
N ASP A 435 -27.91 -32.89 -32.53
CA ASP A 435 -28.36 -31.63 -31.89
C ASP A 435 -29.01 -31.91 -30.54
N LEU A 436 -28.63 -31.12 -29.52
CA LEU A 436 -29.21 -31.21 -28.18
C LEU A 436 -29.93 -29.89 -27.83
N PRO A 437 -31.07 -29.61 -28.48
CA PRO A 437 -31.82 -28.39 -28.23
C PRO A 437 -32.39 -28.40 -26.81
N VAL A 438 -32.08 -27.36 -26.05
CA VAL A 438 -32.60 -27.13 -24.72
C VAL A 438 -33.28 -25.77 -24.66
N LYS A 439 -34.31 -25.67 -23.83
CA LYS A 439 -34.96 -24.40 -23.50
C LYS A 439 -34.59 -24.05 -22.07
N ALA A 440 -33.59 -23.19 -21.91
CA ALA A 440 -33.06 -22.78 -20.62
C ALA A 440 -32.57 -21.34 -20.70
N ASP A 441 -32.36 -20.70 -19.56
CA ASP A 441 -31.59 -19.45 -19.56
C ASP A 441 -30.13 -19.82 -19.82
N ARG A 442 -29.57 -19.34 -20.93
CA ARG A 442 -28.20 -19.67 -21.33
C ARG A 442 -27.14 -18.98 -20.46
N LYS A 443 -27.52 -17.90 -19.76
CA LYS A 443 -26.63 -17.08 -18.93
C LYS A 443 -26.59 -17.59 -17.48
N ALA A 444 -27.71 -18.09 -16.96
CA ALA A 444 -27.82 -18.70 -15.63
C ALA A 444 -27.19 -20.11 -15.61
#